data_AF-A0A1E1X0Z6-F1
#
_entry.id   AF-A0A1E1X0Z6-F1
#
_cell.length_a   1.000
_cell.length_b   1.000
_cell.length_c   1.000
_cell.angle_alpha   90.00
_cell.angle_beta   90.00
_cell.angle_gamma   90.00
#
_symmetry.space_group_name_H-M   'P 1'
#
loop_
_entity.id
_entity.type
_entity.pdbx_description
1 polymer ?
#
loop_
_entity_poly.entity_id
_entity_poly.type
_entity_poly.pdbx_seq_one_letter_code
_entity_poly.pdbx_strand_id
1 'polypeptide(L)'
;MDIVWDRSGFTAIPEEERSKYAAVLKSVLAPRFSYAMWALVYDAPWYKTSPRSTDEAALREHFGDAGKLRLVESKLLDPVPFLGAGSKATCSLW
;
A
#
# COMPACT_ATOMS: atom_id res chain seq x y z
N MET A 1 -2.19 19.06 -0.04
CA MET A 1 -1.97 18.24 1.16
C MET A 1 -0.48 18.08 1.37
N ASP A 2 0.01 18.53 2.52
CA ASP A 2 1.44 18.47 2.86
C ASP A 2 1.84 17.11 3.41
N ILE A 3 0.93 16.43 4.12
CA ILE A 3 1.16 15.12 4.72
C ILE A 3 -0.04 14.21 4.45
N VAL A 4 0.23 12.99 3.99
CA VAL A 4 -0.75 11.92 3.82
C VAL A 4 -0.35 10.72 4.68
N TRP A 5 -1.30 10.21 5.45
CA TRP A 5 -1.20 8.93 6.15
C TRP A 5 -2.18 7.95 5.52
N ASP A 6 -1.68 7.04 4.71
CA ASP A 6 -2.49 6.04 4.02
C ASP A 6 -2.33 4.68 4.72
N ARG A 7 -3.25 4.42 5.64
CA ARG A 7 -3.41 3.10 6.25
C ARG A 7 -4.67 2.47 5.69
N SER A 8 -4.49 1.55 4.75
CA SER A 8 -5.59 0.86 4.05
C SER A 8 -6.47 1.74 3.18
N GLY A 9 -5.97 2.88 2.69
CA GLY A 9 -6.55 3.63 1.58
C GLY A 9 -6.21 2.94 0.26
N PHE A 10 -4.97 3.07 -0.22
CA PHE A 10 -4.52 2.47 -1.49
C PHE A 10 -4.76 0.95 -1.56
N THR A 11 -4.44 0.23 -0.49
CA THR A 11 -4.60 -1.23 -0.44
C THR A 11 -6.06 -1.70 -0.37
N ALA A 12 -7.02 -0.80 -0.06
CA ALA A 12 -8.45 -1.09 -0.13
C ALA A 12 -9.05 -0.87 -1.52
N ILE A 13 -8.31 -0.28 -2.45
CA ILE A 13 -8.77 -0.04 -3.83
C ILE A 13 -8.57 -1.31 -4.67
N PRO A 14 -9.56 -1.72 -5.49
CA PRO A 14 -9.38 -2.77 -6.50
C PRO A 14 -8.26 -2.42 -7.47
N GLU A 15 -7.53 -3.42 -7.97
CA GLU A 15 -6.32 -3.19 -8.79
C GLU A 15 -6.62 -2.35 -10.04
N GLU A 16 -7.76 -2.59 -10.67
CA GLU A 16 -8.24 -1.88 -11.85
C GLU A 16 -8.54 -0.39 -11.62
N GLU A 17 -8.73 0.03 -10.36
CA GLU A 17 -9.01 1.42 -9.99
C GLU A 17 -7.80 2.14 -9.37
N ARG A 18 -6.71 1.43 -9.05
CA ARG A 18 -5.52 2.00 -8.40
C ARG A 18 -4.90 3.16 -9.17
N SER A 19 -4.87 3.09 -10.50
CA SER A 19 -4.37 4.18 -11.33
C SER A 19 -5.21 5.45 -11.20
N LYS A 20 -6.53 5.33 -11.07
CA LYS A 20 -7.44 6.48 -10.85
C LYS A 20 -7.26 7.04 -9.44
N TYR A 21 -7.18 6.17 -8.43
CA TYR A 21 -6.92 6.58 -7.05
C TYR A 21 -5.61 7.35 -6.93
N ALA A 22 -4.52 6.80 -7.48
CA ALA A 22 -3.21 7.43 -7.44
C ALA A 22 -3.20 8.78 -8.17
N ALA A 23 -3.89 8.90 -9.32
CA ALA A 23 -4.03 10.16 -10.03
C ALA A 23 -4.75 11.23 -9.20
N VAL A 24 -5.88 10.89 -8.58
CA VAL A 24 -6.63 11.81 -7.71
C VAL A 24 -5.79 12.22 -6.51
N LEU A 25 -5.15 11.26 -5.84
CA LEU A 25 -4.33 11.54 -4.66
C LEU A 25 -3.15 12.44 -5.00
N LYS A 26 -2.45 12.16 -6.11
CA LYS A 26 -1.35 13.02 -6.62
C LYS A 26 -1.81 14.43 -6.94
N SER A 27 -3.04 14.61 -7.47
CA SER A 27 -3.58 15.94 -7.83
C SER A 27 -3.77 16.87 -6.63
N VAL A 28 -3.88 16.32 -5.41
CA VAL A 28 -4.09 17.10 -4.19
C VAL A 28 -2.82 17.23 -3.35
N LEU A 29 -1.69 16.66 -3.77
CA LEU A 29 -0.41 16.79 -3.05
C LEU A 29 0.20 18.19 -3.24
N ALA A 30 0.75 18.74 -2.16
CA ALA A 30 1.58 19.93 -2.27
C ALA A 30 2.89 19.58 -3.02
N PRO A 31 3.58 20.54 -3.68
CA PRO A 31 4.86 20.28 -4.34
C PRO A 31 5.93 19.69 -3.42
N ARG A 32 5.87 20.02 -2.13
CA ARG A 32 6.69 19.42 -1.06
C ARG A 32 5.75 18.70 -0.11
N PHE A 33 5.63 17.39 -0.29
CA PHE A 33 4.77 16.56 0.54
C PHE A 33 5.55 15.45 1.24
N SER A 34 4.92 14.83 2.23
CA SER A 34 5.32 13.54 2.80
C SER A 34 4.15 12.59 2.77
N TYR A 35 4.36 11.39 2.25
CA TYR A 35 3.33 10.36 2.16
C TYR A 35 3.88 9.14 2.90
N ALA A 36 3.18 8.72 3.94
CA ALA A 36 3.45 7.49 4.65
C ALA A 36 2.35 6.46 4.34
N MET A 37 2.74 5.26 3.89
CA MET A 37 1.81 4.24 3.43
C MET A 37 2.07 2.87 4.07
N TRP A 38 1.00 2.23 4.56
CA TRP A 38 1.03 0.84 4.98
C TRP A 38 0.64 -0.09 3.85
N ALA A 39 1.56 -0.98 3.49
CA ALA A 39 1.34 -2.07 2.54
C ALA A 39 1.52 -3.43 3.21
N LEU A 40 0.76 -4.43 2.76
CA LEU A 40 0.94 -5.81 3.15
C LEU A 40 1.28 -6.64 1.92
N VAL A 41 2.22 -7.56 2.05
CA VAL A 41 2.54 -8.58 1.04
C VAL A 41 2.24 -9.94 1.65
N TYR A 42 1.36 -10.69 1.01
CA TYR A 42 1.01 -12.05 1.39
C TYR A 42 0.66 -12.88 0.15
N ASP A 43 0.75 -14.20 0.28
CA ASP A 43 0.33 -15.16 -0.75
C ASP A 43 -1.03 -15.78 -0.36
N ALA A 44 -2.11 -15.16 -0.86
CA ALA A 44 -3.47 -15.63 -0.66
C ALA A 44 -4.34 -15.21 -1.86
N PRO A 45 -4.27 -15.92 -3.00
CA PRO A 45 -4.97 -15.55 -4.23
C PRO A 45 -6.50 -15.55 -4.09
N TRP A 46 -7.02 -16.22 -3.06
CA TRP A 46 -8.43 -16.23 -2.71
C TRP A 46 -8.86 -14.94 -1.95
N TYR A 47 -7.94 -14.20 -1.33
CA TYR A 47 -8.24 -12.99 -0.55
C TYR A 47 -8.26 -11.76 -1.47
N LYS A 48 -9.45 -11.38 -1.95
CA LYS A 48 -9.65 -10.24 -2.88
C LYS A 48 -10.24 -8.99 -2.20
N THR A 49 -10.32 -9.01 -0.88
CA THR A 49 -10.87 -7.93 -0.04
C THR A 49 -9.76 -7.02 0.48
N SER A 50 -10.09 -6.06 1.36
CA SER A 50 -9.11 -5.14 1.96
C SER A 50 -8.49 -5.72 3.24
N PRO A 51 -7.19 -5.50 3.52
CA PRO A 51 -6.19 -4.88 2.65
C PRO A 51 -5.72 -5.87 1.57
N ARG A 52 -5.61 -5.42 0.31
CA ARG A 52 -5.07 -6.23 -0.79
C ARG A 52 -3.55 -6.27 -0.77
N SER A 53 -2.99 -7.43 -1.10
CA SER A 53 -1.55 -7.63 -1.26
C SER A 53 -0.99 -6.60 -2.24
N THR A 54 0.05 -5.89 -1.83
CA THR A 54 0.65 -4.77 -2.57
C THR A 54 2.14 -4.77 -2.31
N ASP A 55 2.91 -5.12 -3.33
CA ASP A 55 4.37 -5.15 -3.28
C ASP A 55 5.00 -3.82 -3.69
N GLU A 56 6.32 -3.72 -3.55
CA GLU A 56 7.05 -2.52 -3.92
C GLU A 56 6.92 -2.18 -5.41
N ALA A 57 6.79 -3.18 -6.29
CA ALA A 57 6.64 -2.95 -7.72
C ALA A 57 5.34 -2.17 -8.02
N ALA A 58 4.22 -2.59 -7.42
CA ALA A 58 2.96 -1.86 -7.52
C ALA A 58 3.07 -0.43 -6.96
N LEU A 59 3.76 -0.26 -5.82
CA LEU A 59 3.94 1.08 -5.24
C LEU A 59 4.76 1.99 -6.16
N ARG A 60 5.83 1.47 -6.77
CA ARG A 60 6.67 2.19 -7.73
C ARG A 60 5.92 2.54 -9.00
N GLU A 61 5.09 1.64 -9.50
CA GLU A 61 4.24 1.86 -10.67
C GLU A 61 3.30 3.07 -10.46
N HIS A 62 2.66 3.17 -9.29
CA HIS A 62 1.63 4.17 -9.06
C HIS A 62 2.14 5.50 -8.47
N PHE A 63 3.20 5.46 -7.68
CA PHE A 63 3.70 6.63 -6.92
C PHE A 63 5.16 6.99 -7.19
N GLY A 64 5.90 6.18 -7.95
CA GLY A 64 7.32 6.43 -8.23
C GLY A 64 7.60 7.70 -9.02
N ASP A 65 6.61 8.20 -9.78
CA ASP A 65 6.66 9.47 -10.50
C ASP A 65 6.45 10.69 -9.58
N ALA A 66 5.78 10.51 -8.43
CA ALA A 66 5.48 11.59 -7.50
C ALA A 66 6.61 11.87 -6.50
N GLY A 67 7.45 10.87 -6.20
CA GLY A 67 8.51 11.04 -5.22
C GLY A 67 9.38 9.80 -5.01
N LYS A 68 10.39 9.95 -4.14
CA LYS A 68 11.31 8.88 -3.78
C LYS A 68 10.67 7.96 -2.73
N LEU A 69 10.32 6.75 -3.13
CA LEU A 69 9.89 5.70 -2.19
C LEU A 69 11.06 5.29 -1.28
N ARG A 70 10.80 5.14 0.02
CA ARG A 70 11.77 4.70 1.01
C ARG A 70 11.09 3.77 2.01
N LEU A 71 11.51 2.52 2.06
CA LEU A 71 11.09 1.62 3.14
C LEU A 71 11.57 2.17 4.48
N VAL A 72 10.63 2.44 5.39
CA VAL A 72 10.89 2.94 6.74
C VAL A 72 10.89 1.80 7.75
N GLU A 73 9.93 0.89 7.64
CA GLU A 73 9.76 -0.24 8.55
C GLU A 73 9.25 -1.46 7.79
N SER A 74 9.67 -2.65 8.20
CA SER A 74 9.09 -3.90 7.74
C SER A 74 9.01 -4.91 8.87
N LYS A 75 7.88 -5.63 8.94
CA LYS A 75 7.61 -6.62 9.98
C LYS A 75 6.85 -7.80 9.42
N LEU A 76 7.31 -9.01 9.76
CA LEU A 76 6.56 -10.23 9.52
C LEU A 76 5.38 -10.32 10.52
N LEU A 77 4.19 -10.51 10.00
CA LEU A 77 2.98 -10.82 10.75
C LEU A 77 2.69 -12.31 10.59
N ASP A 78 2.64 -13.02 11.72
CA ASP A 78 2.37 -14.45 11.81
C ASP A 78 1.73 -14.75 13.19
N PRO A 79 0.45 -15.16 13.27
CA PRO A 79 -0.49 -15.38 12.16
C PRO A 79 -1.16 -14.07 11.69
N VAL A 80 -1.75 -14.11 10.49
CA VAL A 80 -2.63 -13.02 9.99
C VAL A 80 -4.10 -13.48 10.09
N PRO A 81 -4.91 -12.96 11.03
CA PRO A 81 -6.22 -13.53 11.34
C PRO A 81 -7.18 -13.64 10.15
N PHE A 82 -7.15 -12.65 9.24
CA PHE A 82 -8.02 -12.61 8.07
C PHE A 82 -7.51 -13.45 6.88
N LEU A 83 -6.28 -13.97 6.95
CA LEU A 83 -5.70 -14.86 5.95
C LEU A 83 -5.81 -16.35 6.33
N GLY A 84 -6.41 -16.68 7.47
CA GLY A 84 -6.56 -18.06 7.95
C GLY A 84 -5.31 -18.61 8.67
N ALA A 85 -5.41 -19.85 9.15
CA ALA A 85 -4.38 -20.47 9.98
C ALA A 85 -3.06 -20.70 9.20
N GLY A 86 -1.93 -20.36 9.82
CA GLY A 86 -0.59 -20.52 9.23
C GLY A 86 -0.23 -19.48 8.17
N SER A 87 -1.09 -18.49 7.95
CA SER A 87 -0.84 -17.40 7.02
C SER A 87 0.19 -16.41 7.56
N LYS A 88 0.98 -15.88 6.63
CA LYS A 88 2.01 -14.88 6.92
C LYS A 88 1.84 -13.70 5.98
N ALA A 89 2.10 -12.50 6.49
CA ALA A 89 2.20 -11.31 5.68
C ALA A 89 3.40 -10.48 6.10
N THR A 90 4.10 -9.90 5.15
CA THR A 90 5.07 -8.83 5.43
C THR A 90 4.32 -7.52 5.40
N CYS A 91 4.25 -6.84 6.53
CA CYS A 91 3.73 -5.48 6.62
C CYS A 91 4.90 -4.50 6.48
N SER A 92 4.74 -3.48 5.64
CA SER A 92 5.78 -2.49 5.37
C SER A 92 5.22 -1.08 5.41
N LEU A 93 5.97 -0.19 6.04
CA LEU A 93 5.75 1.26 6.00
C LEU A 93 6.71 1.86 4.97
N TRP A 94 6.13 2.53 3.97
CA TRP A 94 6.84 3.27 2.91
C TRP A 94 6.66 4.78 3.07
#